data_AF-A0A5Q4HBQ9-F1
#
_entry.id   AF-A0A5Q4HBQ9-F1
#
_cell.length_a   1.000
_cell.length_b   1.000
_cell.length_c   1.000
_cell.angle_alpha   90.00
_cell.angle_beta   90.00
_cell.angle_gamma   90.00
#
_symmetry.space_group_name_H-M   'P 1'
#
loop_
_entity.id
_entity.type
_entity.pdbx_description
1 polymer ?
#
loop_
_entity_poly.entity_id
_entity_poly.type
_entity_poly.pdbx_seq_one_letter_code
_entity_poly.pdbx_strand_id
1 'polypeptide(L)'
;MNSKPTSRKQSNASQQTPNSSEDAASTRSTHPYRPFFLGLLMLVVAVATFGVTWLLVTIFEHRQAARTPFVRLVEVDETTTNPVPWGINWPFQFDTYRRTVDTTHTQYGGSEAMPESKLDAYPWLRRLYAGYAFSLDYREARGHAYMLYDQEVTQRVTERTQSGSCLHCHASVIPTYRRLGLEAAGLPADAETLGADFNWPAVMAGFEIAAEMDYATAHAEMLRTPDGISSVDPPLFPGGDRAVTTPTSEEHMDIDPEIEDPHLGRAHPVSCVDCHDPQTMKIRITRPGFMLGIAALARSDDPLPHLPSIKRWREGDRRQDYDPNRLASHQEMRSFVCAQCHVEYYCATKDSLFFPWDNGLKVEQIEQMFDEYTFPDGTPFYDYLHAETGAPIYKAQHPEFELWSQGIHAAAGVSCSDCHMPYERQGAMKVSSHWVRSPMLNINKSCQVCHQVPEDELRDRVEAIQARTTSLMQRAADAMVDMLDAILETQAAGASSEEMAPILDLQRKAMWRLDFISSENSRGFHAGQEAARVLGESIDYSRQAQAEAIRWRAPQPPAIDPPPDAVEGVTPAEKAPPSPY
;
A
#
# COMPACT_ATOMS: atom_id res chain seq x y z
N MET A 1 69.02 -3.51 -12.89
CA MET A 1 70.49 -3.71 -12.96
C MET A 1 70.90 -3.68 -14.43
N ASN A 2 72.08 -3.12 -14.73
CA ASN A 2 72.74 -2.97 -16.05
C ASN A 2 72.20 -1.79 -16.89
N SER A 3 72.69 -0.55 -16.85
CA SER A 3 73.99 0.08 -16.59
C SER A 3 75.12 -0.22 -17.60
N LYS A 4 75.41 0.83 -18.41
CA LYS A 4 76.70 1.26 -19.03
C LYS A 4 77.14 0.55 -20.32
N PRO A 5 78.04 1.14 -21.15
CA PRO A 5 78.91 2.29 -20.88
C PRO A 5 79.04 3.39 -21.98
N THR A 6 79.43 4.56 -21.48
CA THR A 6 80.16 5.68 -22.09
C THR A 6 81.60 5.33 -22.50
N SER A 7 82.18 6.06 -23.46
CA SER A 7 83.61 6.50 -23.56
C SER A 7 84.07 6.51 -25.03
N ARG A 8 84.86 7.44 -25.61
CA ARG A 8 85.57 8.68 -25.22
C ARG A 8 86.49 9.02 -26.43
N LYS A 9 87.06 10.23 -26.38
CA LYS A 9 88.28 10.74 -27.05
C LYS A 9 88.07 11.50 -28.37
N GLN A 10 88.82 12.55 -28.69
CA GLN A 10 89.70 13.53 -28.02
C GLN A 10 90.32 14.33 -29.18
N SER A 11 90.43 15.66 -29.07
CA SER A 11 91.61 16.51 -29.39
C SER A 11 91.15 17.95 -29.70
N ASN A 12 91.45 18.88 -28.80
CA ASN A 12 92.57 19.84 -28.79
C ASN A 12 92.48 21.00 -29.82
N ALA A 13 92.06 22.16 -29.26
CA ALA A 13 92.54 23.53 -29.41
C ALA A 13 93.50 23.92 -30.55
N SER A 14 93.18 25.03 -31.23
CA SER A 14 94.13 26.12 -31.54
C SER A 14 93.39 27.41 -31.95
N GLN A 15 94.05 28.55 -31.70
CA GLN A 15 93.59 29.94 -31.67
C GLN A 15 93.52 30.67 -33.03
N GLN A 16 92.67 31.70 -33.04
CA GLN A 16 92.81 33.07 -33.61
C GLN A 16 92.88 33.37 -35.13
N THR A 17 91.79 34.03 -35.59
CA THR A 17 91.66 35.27 -36.43
C THR A 17 92.02 35.24 -37.93
N PRO A 18 91.54 36.21 -38.77
CA PRO A 18 90.16 36.72 -38.96
C PRO A 18 89.85 36.88 -40.50
N ASN A 19 88.82 37.68 -40.84
CA ASN A 19 88.35 38.10 -42.18
C ASN A 19 87.48 37.07 -42.93
N SER A 20 86.47 37.44 -43.70
CA SER A 20 85.63 38.64 -43.88
C SER A 20 84.61 38.21 -44.94
N SER A 21 83.38 38.71 -44.85
CA SER A 21 82.35 38.78 -45.93
C SER A 21 82.03 37.50 -46.70
N GLU A 22 80.79 37.03 -46.62
CA GLU A 22 79.86 37.05 -47.77
C GLU A 22 78.46 36.56 -47.38
N ASP A 23 77.49 37.26 -47.96
CA ASP A 23 76.05 37.11 -47.80
C ASP A 23 75.51 35.75 -48.30
N ALA A 24 74.58 35.17 -47.54
CA ALA A 24 73.55 34.30 -48.09
C ALA A 24 72.25 34.46 -47.28
N ALA A 25 71.41 35.39 -47.73
CA ALA A 25 70.07 35.60 -47.19
C ALA A 25 69.14 34.43 -47.54
N SER A 26 68.70 33.70 -46.52
CA SER A 26 67.55 32.77 -46.59
C SER A 26 66.29 33.49 -46.11
N THR A 27 65.44 33.92 -47.03
CA THR A 27 64.13 34.53 -46.78
C THR A 27 63.18 33.59 -46.03
N ARG A 28 62.79 33.93 -44.79
CA ARG A 28 61.63 33.35 -44.10
C ARG A 28 60.36 34.04 -44.61
N SER A 29 59.46 33.26 -45.21
CA SER A 29 58.08 33.66 -45.49
C SER A 29 57.33 33.96 -44.17
N THR A 30 56.99 35.23 -43.94
CA THR A 30 56.07 35.67 -42.90
C THR A 30 54.67 35.85 -43.52
N HIS A 31 53.80 34.87 -43.37
CA HIS A 31 52.39 35.02 -43.77
C HIS A 31 51.67 36.03 -42.84
N PRO A 32 51.16 37.16 -43.36
CA PRO A 32 50.62 38.26 -42.56
C PRO A 32 49.26 37.96 -41.88
N TYR A 33 48.65 36.80 -42.15
CA TYR A 33 47.34 36.41 -41.63
C TYR A 33 47.37 35.55 -40.36
N ARG A 34 48.55 35.08 -39.94
CA ARG A 34 48.73 34.27 -38.71
C ARG A 34 48.26 34.95 -37.42
N PRO A 35 48.57 36.24 -37.14
CA PRO A 35 48.13 36.86 -35.89
C PRO A 35 46.61 37.09 -35.87
N PHE A 36 45.99 37.36 -37.03
CA PHE A 36 44.54 37.53 -37.16
C PHE A 36 43.79 36.21 -36.91
N PHE A 37 44.24 35.11 -37.53
CA PHE A 37 43.66 33.78 -37.30
C PHE A 37 43.84 33.30 -35.85
N LEU A 38 44.98 33.58 -35.23
CA LEU A 38 45.23 33.27 -33.82
C LEU A 38 44.34 34.10 -32.89
N GLY A 39 44.12 35.39 -33.21
CA GLY A 39 43.19 36.25 -32.48
C GLY A 39 41.74 35.81 -32.59
N LEU A 40 41.28 35.44 -33.79
CA LEU A 40 39.94 34.90 -34.02
C LEU A 40 39.74 33.55 -33.30
N LEU A 41 40.74 32.67 -33.35
CA LEU A 41 40.70 31.40 -32.65
C LEU A 41 40.62 31.59 -31.13
N MET A 42 41.40 32.52 -30.56
CA MET A 42 41.30 32.87 -29.13
C MET A 42 39.91 33.39 -28.78
N LEU A 43 39.31 34.25 -29.61
CA LEU A 43 37.97 34.77 -29.37
C LEU A 43 36.92 33.64 -29.39
N VAL A 44 36.99 32.74 -30.38
CA VAL A 44 36.07 31.60 -30.49
C VAL A 44 36.21 30.66 -29.30
N VAL A 45 37.45 30.34 -28.90
CA VAL A 45 37.71 29.52 -27.70
C VAL A 45 37.20 30.22 -26.45
N ALA A 46 37.44 31.52 -26.28
CA ALA A 46 36.96 32.27 -25.12
C ALA A 46 35.43 32.29 -25.03
N VAL A 47 34.73 32.51 -26.16
CA VAL A 47 33.26 32.47 -26.22
C VAL A 47 32.72 31.07 -25.95
N ALA A 48 33.35 30.03 -26.51
CA ALA A 48 32.96 28.64 -26.27
C ALA A 48 33.18 28.24 -24.80
N THR A 49 34.34 28.58 -24.23
CA THR A 49 34.63 28.35 -22.80
C THR A 49 33.64 29.10 -21.93
N PHE A 50 33.33 30.37 -22.23
CA PHE A 50 32.32 31.12 -21.50
C PHE A 50 30.94 30.46 -21.57
N GLY A 51 30.51 30.02 -22.76
CA GLY A 51 29.23 29.33 -22.94
C GLY A 51 29.14 27.99 -22.17
N VAL A 52 30.22 27.20 -22.20
CA VAL A 52 30.31 25.94 -21.44
C VAL A 52 30.34 26.21 -19.94
N THR A 53 31.13 27.17 -19.48
CA THR A 53 31.19 27.55 -18.05
C THR A 53 29.84 28.08 -17.58
N TRP A 54 29.18 28.94 -18.35
CA TRP A 54 27.84 29.45 -18.03
C TRP A 54 26.83 28.31 -17.92
N LEU A 55 26.79 27.40 -18.90
CA LEU A 55 25.93 26.22 -18.85
C LEU A 55 26.21 25.32 -17.63
N LEU A 56 27.49 25.07 -17.33
CA LEU A 56 27.89 24.27 -16.18
C LEU A 56 27.51 24.93 -14.85
N VAL A 57 27.68 26.25 -14.73
CA VAL A 57 27.26 27.03 -13.55
C VAL A 57 25.74 26.97 -13.42
N THR A 58 24.97 27.19 -14.49
CA THR A 58 23.51 27.10 -14.47
C THR A 58 23.03 25.68 -14.10
N ILE A 59 23.66 24.63 -14.64
CA ILE A 59 23.37 23.24 -14.25
C ILE A 59 23.70 23.01 -12.77
N PHE A 60 24.84 23.53 -12.30
CA PHE A 60 25.27 23.39 -10.91
C PHE A 60 24.33 24.13 -9.95
N GLU A 61 23.96 25.37 -10.26
CA GLU A 61 22.97 26.17 -9.52
C GLU A 61 21.61 25.48 -9.49
N HIS A 62 21.10 24.98 -10.63
CA HIS A 62 19.86 24.21 -10.65
C HIS A 62 19.96 22.89 -9.86
N ARG A 63 21.10 22.20 -9.93
CA ARG A 63 21.34 21.00 -9.11
C ARG A 63 21.46 21.33 -7.62
N GLN A 64 22.02 22.48 -7.26
CA GLN A 64 22.18 22.91 -5.88
C GLN A 64 20.85 23.39 -5.29
N ALA A 65 20.06 24.15 -6.05
CA ALA A 65 18.67 24.47 -5.72
C ALA A 65 17.80 23.20 -5.57
N ALA A 66 18.06 22.17 -6.38
CA ALA A 66 17.40 20.86 -6.23
C ALA A 66 17.91 20.02 -5.05
N ARG A 67 19.10 20.32 -4.49
CA ARG A 67 19.71 19.55 -3.38
C ARG A 67 19.22 19.95 -1.99
N THR A 68 18.68 21.15 -1.83
CA THR A 68 18.03 21.60 -0.59
C THR A 68 16.64 22.19 -0.91
N PRO A 69 15.66 21.35 -1.30
CA PRO A 69 14.38 21.83 -1.80
C PRO A 69 13.48 22.45 -0.72
N PHE A 70 13.82 22.30 0.57
CA PHE A 70 13.05 22.87 1.67
C PHE A 70 13.99 23.44 2.75
N VAL A 71 13.59 24.56 3.33
CA VAL A 71 14.19 25.12 4.55
C VAL A 71 13.36 24.62 5.71
N ARG A 72 14.00 23.99 6.70
CA ARG A 72 13.32 23.67 7.97
C ARG A 72 13.19 24.94 8.78
N LEU A 73 11.95 25.38 8.97
CA LEU A 73 11.58 26.54 9.75
C LEU A 73 11.11 26.14 11.15
N VAL A 74 10.50 24.96 11.27
CA VAL A 74 10.08 24.35 12.53
C VAL A 74 10.62 22.93 12.64
N GLU A 75 10.92 22.50 13.85
CA GLU A 75 11.28 21.12 14.12
C GLU A 75 10.03 20.24 14.10
N VAL A 76 10.18 19.03 13.56
CA VAL A 76 9.19 17.96 13.61
C VAL A 76 9.93 16.69 14.02
N ASP A 77 9.26 15.82 14.76
CA ASP A 77 9.86 14.64 15.37
C ASP A 77 8.91 13.43 15.36
N GLU A 78 9.28 12.38 16.09
CA GLU A 78 8.54 11.13 16.13
C GLU A 78 7.20 11.19 16.89
N THR A 79 6.85 12.33 17.48
CA THR A 79 5.55 12.61 18.12
C THR A 79 4.70 13.59 17.33
N THR A 80 5.25 14.23 16.29
CA THR A 80 4.55 15.27 15.52
C THR A 80 3.50 14.64 14.59
N THR A 81 2.40 14.17 15.14
CA THR A 81 1.27 13.59 14.40
C THR A 81 0.37 14.67 13.81
N ASN A 82 0.33 15.86 14.42
CA ASN A 82 -0.36 17.00 13.84
C ASN A 82 0.34 17.41 12.52
N PRO A 83 -0.37 17.46 11.38
CA PRO A 83 0.24 17.79 10.08
C PRO A 83 0.54 19.28 9.88
N VAL A 84 0.02 20.19 10.72
CA VAL A 84 0.18 21.65 10.54
C VAL A 84 1.65 22.11 10.61
N PRO A 85 2.47 21.69 11.61
CA PRO A 85 3.91 22.00 11.64
C PRO A 85 4.65 21.51 10.39
N TRP A 86 4.30 20.33 9.87
CA TRP A 86 4.87 19.83 8.62
C TRP A 86 4.57 20.76 7.44
N GLY A 87 3.37 21.36 7.40
CA GLY A 87 2.97 22.32 6.37
C GLY A 87 3.80 23.60 6.33
N ILE A 88 4.44 23.99 7.43
CA ILE A 88 5.36 25.14 7.46
C ILE A 88 6.63 24.82 6.66
N ASN A 89 7.13 23.58 6.77
CA ASN A 89 8.34 23.12 6.09
C ASN A 89 8.06 22.63 4.65
N TRP A 90 6.89 22.02 4.40
CA TRP A 90 6.50 21.39 3.12
C TRP A 90 5.10 21.84 2.66
N PRO A 91 4.91 23.13 2.34
CA PRO A 91 3.59 23.72 2.10
C PRO A 91 2.85 23.11 0.91
N PHE A 92 3.54 22.77 -0.19
CA PHE A 92 2.88 22.20 -1.37
C PHE A 92 2.30 20.81 -1.10
N GLN A 93 3.05 19.95 -0.42
CA GLN A 93 2.62 18.62 -0.02
C GLN A 93 1.42 18.74 0.93
N PHE A 94 1.54 19.60 1.94
CA PHE A 94 0.48 19.86 2.91
C PHE A 94 -0.80 20.42 2.25
N ASP A 95 -0.69 21.36 1.33
CA ASP A 95 -1.83 21.91 0.61
C ASP A 95 -2.56 20.83 -0.20
N THR A 96 -1.83 19.96 -0.90
CA THR A 96 -2.47 18.85 -1.63
C THR A 96 -3.03 17.77 -0.69
N TYR A 97 -2.39 17.52 0.45
CA TYR A 97 -2.89 16.62 1.49
C TYR A 97 -4.22 17.10 2.07
N ARG A 98 -4.34 18.41 2.35
CA ARG A 98 -5.58 19.04 2.84
C ARG A 98 -6.76 18.86 1.92
N ARG A 99 -6.52 18.75 0.62
CA ARG A 99 -7.59 18.55 -0.38
C ARG A 99 -8.23 17.18 -0.32
N THR A 100 -7.76 16.26 0.52
CA THR A 100 -8.48 15.00 0.76
C THR A 100 -9.87 15.21 1.40
N VAL A 101 -10.20 16.43 1.86
CA VAL A 101 -11.57 16.83 2.21
C VAL A 101 -12.46 17.11 0.99
N ASP A 102 -11.87 17.36 -0.18
CA ASP A 102 -12.61 17.78 -1.38
C ASP A 102 -13.57 16.67 -1.84
N THR A 103 -14.80 17.07 -2.14
CA THR A 103 -15.78 16.18 -2.78
C THR A 103 -15.38 15.91 -4.23
N THR A 104 -15.41 14.64 -4.65
CA THR A 104 -15.04 14.24 -6.00
C THR A 104 -15.92 13.09 -6.48
N HIS A 105 -16.34 13.11 -7.74
CA HIS A 105 -17.21 12.08 -8.30
C HIS A 105 -16.57 11.41 -9.52
N THR A 106 -16.67 10.09 -9.60
CA THR A 106 -16.39 9.29 -10.79
C THR A 106 -17.52 8.28 -11.00
N GLN A 107 -17.52 7.55 -12.11
CA GLN A 107 -18.60 6.60 -12.40
C GLN A 107 -18.72 5.48 -11.35
N TYR A 108 -17.60 5.02 -10.78
CA TYR A 108 -17.54 3.82 -9.95
C TYR A 108 -16.94 4.06 -8.55
N GLY A 109 -16.84 5.33 -8.14
CA GLY A 109 -16.30 5.73 -6.85
C GLY A 109 -16.21 7.25 -6.73
N GLY A 110 -15.56 7.73 -5.68
CA GLY A 110 -15.49 9.16 -5.42
C GLY A 110 -15.10 9.44 -3.98
N SER A 111 -15.38 10.65 -3.52
CA SER A 111 -15.22 11.10 -2.15
C SER A 111 -16.38 12.05 -1.89
N GLU A 112 -17.31 11.66 -1.01
CA GLU A 112 -18.48 12.48 -0.64
C GLU A 112 -18.39 13.00 0.79
N ALA A 113 -19.00 14.16 1.04
CA ALA A 113 -19.19 14.65 2.40
C ALA A 113 -20.09 13.72 3.23
N MET A 114 -21.03 13.02 2.57
CA MET A 114 -21.88 11.99 3.16
C MET A 114 -21.83 10.76 2.24
N PRO A 115 -20.89 9.82 2.46
CA PRO A 115 -20.74 8.68 1.58
C PRO A 115 -21.96 7.77 1.60
N GLU A 116 -22.35 7.32 0.41
CA GLU A 116 -23.45 6.39 0.20
C GLU A 116 -23.18 5.07 0.93
N SER A 117 -24.24 4.49 1.49
CA SER A 117 -24.20 3.15 2.07
C SER A 117 -24.11 2.12 0.95
N LYS A 118 -23.03 1.34 0.93
CA LYS A 118 -22.89 0.19 0.03
C LYS A 118 -23.99 -0.84 0.29
N LEU A 119 -24.46 -0.95 1.53
CA LEU A 119 -25.55 -1.85 1.91
C LEU A 119 -26.90 -1.49 1.26
N ASP A 120 -27.08 -0.22 0.88
CA ASP A 120 -28.30 0.25 0.22
C ASP A 120 -28.16 0.14 -1.30
N ALA A 121 -26.98 0.47 -1.85
CA ALA A 121 -26.68 0.30 -3.27
C ALA A 121 -26.61 -1.18 -3.71
N TYR A 122 -26.13 -2.06 -2.81
CA TYR A 122 -25.95 -3.49 -3.04
C TYR A 122 -26.57 -4.30 -1.88
N PRO A 123 -27.91 -4.50 -1.88
CA PRO A 123 -28.62 -5.12 -0.76
C PRO A 123 -28.15 -6.53 -0.37
N TRP A 124 -27.55 -7.26 -1.31
CA TRP A 124 -26.96 -8.58 -1.05
C TRP A 124 -25.83 -8.55 -0.01
N LEU A 125 -25.17 -7.40 0.21
CA LEU A 125 -24.15 -7.26 1.25
C LEU A 125 -24.71 -7.47 2.66
N ARG A 126 -25.99 -7.15 2.90
CA ARG A 126 -26.63 -7.37 4.20
C ARG A 126 -26.76 -8.86 4.52
N ARG A 127 -27.06 -9.67 3.49
CA ARG A 127 -27.07 -11.14 3.62
C ARG A 127 -25.64 -11.67 3.72
N LEU A 128 -24.72 -11.21 2.86
CA LEU A 128 -23.33 -11.66 2.91
C LEU A 128 -22.72 -11.44 4.30
N TYR A 129 -22.95 -10.29 4.95
CA TYR A 129 -22.46 -10.00 6.30
C TYR A 129 -23.45 -10.32 7.43
N ALA A 130 -24.44 -11.18 7.20
CA ALA A 130 -25.44 -11.50 8.20
C ALA A 130 -24.78 -12.04 9.48
N GLY A 131 -25.00 -11.36 10.61
CA GLY A 131 -24.37 -11.69 11.90
C GLY A 131 -23.09 -10.93 12.21
N TYR A 132 -22.58 -10.11 11.27
CA TYR A 132 -21.34 -9.36 11.42
C TYR A 132 -21.56 -7.84 11.40
N ALA A 133 -20.61 -7.08 11.98
CA ALA A 133 -20.75 -5.62 12.13
C ALA A 133 -20.94 -4.88 10.79
N PHE A 134 -20.36 -5.39 9.71
CA PHE A 134 -20.51 -4.82 8.36
C PHE A 134 -21.96 -4.85 7.83
N SER A 135 -22.86 -5.65 8.40
CA SER A 135 -24.29 -5.61 8.06
C SER A 135 -25.04 -4.38 8.63
N LEU A 136 -24.42 -3.68 9.59
CA LEU A 136 -24.96 -2.47 10.20
C LEU A 136 -24.64 -1.23 9.35
N ASP A 137 -23.35 -1.02 9.07
CA ASP A 137 -22.87 0.14 8.33
C ASP A 137 -21.62 -0.19 7.51
N TYR A 138 -21.72 0.02 6.20
CA TYR A 138 -20.61 -0.12 5.25
C TYR A 138 -20.84 0.87 4.11
N ARG A 139 -19.92 1.82 3.96
CA ARG A 139 -20.06 3.00 3.09
C ARG A 139 -18.95 3.07 2.06
N GLU A 140 -19.19 3.84 1.00
CA GLU A 140 -18.13 4.18 0.05
C GLU A 140 -16.99 4.92 0.75
N ALA A 141 -15.76 4.54 0.43
CA ALA A 141 -14.57 5.17 0.98
C ALA A 141 -14.45 6.62 0.50
N ARG A 142 -13.81 7.47 1.30
CA ARG A 142 -13.54 8.87 0.96
C ARG A 142 -12.15 9.28 1.41
N GLY A 143 -11.77 10.54 1.14
CA GLY A 143 -10.40 10.98 1.33
C GLY A 143 -9.86 10.85 2.77
N HIS A 144 -8.55 10.68 2.87
CA HIS A 144 -7.81 10.38 4.11
C HIS A 144 -8.11 11.32 5.28
N ALA A 145 -8.46 12.58 5.02
CA ALA A 145 -8.90 13.52 6.05
C ALA A 145 -10.03 12.99 6.95
N TYR A 146 -10.87 12.09 6.45
CA TYR A 146 -12.05 11.60 7.19
C TYR A 146 -11.84 10.24 7.85
N MET A 147 -10.70 9.56 7.65
CA MET A 147 -10.57 8.15 8.04
C MET A 147 -10.76 7.90 9.56
N LEU A 148 -10.31 8.84 10.40
CA LEU A 148 -10.50 8.76 11.85
C LEU A 148 -11.96 9.04 12.21
N TYR A 149 -12.50 10.16 11.72
CA TYR A 149 -13.89 10.52 11.95
C TYR A 149 -14.87 9.41 11.53
N ASP A 150 -14.68 8.84 10.34
CA ASP A 150 -15.55 7.77 9.82
C ASP A 150 -15.46 6.50 10.69
N GLN A 151 -14.29 6.23 11.27
CA GLN A 151 -14.11 5.13 12.21
C GLN A 151 -14.77 5.42 13.56
N GLU A 152 -14.78 6.67 14.02
CA GLU A 152 -15.43 7.09 15.27
C GLU A 152 -16.96 7.02 15.19
N VAL A 153 -17.54 7.32 14.01
CA VAL A 153 -19.01 7.45 13.85
C VAL A 153 -19.69 6.24 13.23
N THR A 154 -18.94 5.28 12.67
CA THR A 154 -19.56 4.11 12.04
C THR A 154 -20.33 3.27 13.05
N GLN A 155 -21.49 2.75 12.62
CA GLN A 155 -22.29 1.85 13.47
C GLN A 155 -21.56 0.55 13.79
N ARG A 156 -20.52 0.20 13.00
CA ARG A 156 -19.65 -0.95 13.32
C ARG A 156 -18.95 -0.81 14.66
N VAL A 157 -18.64 0.42 15.08
CA VAL A 157 -17.98 0.73 16.37
C VAL A 157 -19.01 1.12 17.42
N THR A 158 -19.99 1.94 17.05
CA THR A 158 -20.94 2.49 18.04
C THR A 158 -22.02 1.50 18.48
N GLU A 159 -22.28 0.44 17.69
CA GLU A 159 -23.29 -0.58 18.02
C GLU A 159 -22.70 -1.98 18.28
N ARG A 160 -21.39 -2.17 18.07
CA ARG A 160 -20.66 -3.42 18.31
C ARG A 160 -19.29 -3.12 18.88
N THR A 161 -18.87 -3.88 19.88
CA THR A 161 -17.50 -3.80 20.40
C THR A 161 -16.50 -4.20 19.30
N GLN A 162 -15.56 -3.30 19.02
CA GLN A 162 -14.44 -3.52 18.09
C GLN A 162 -13.12 -3.50 18.86
N SER A 163 -12.07 -4.09 18.29
CA SER A 163 -10.71 -4.03 18.87
C SER A 163 -10.10 -2.64 18.73
N GLY A 164 -9.19 -2.30 19.63
CA GLY A 164 -8.27 -1.16 19.51
C GLY A 164 -7.40 -1.23 18.25
N SER A 165 -7.23 -2.41 17.66
CA SER A 165 -6.59 -2.63 16.36
C SER A 165 -7.23 -1.83 15.23
N CYS A 166 -8.51 -1.44 15.33
CA CYS A 166 -9.15 -0.60 14.32
C CYS A 166 -8.54 0.83 14.23
N LEU A 167 -7.73 1.28 15.19
CA LEU A 167 -6.99 2.55 15.06
C LEU A 167 -5.74 2.42 14.19
N HIS A 168 -5.26 1.21 13.93
CA HIS A 168 -4.00 0.93 13.24
C HIS A 168 -3.88 1.63 11.89
N CYS A 169 -4.97 1.66 11.12
CA CYS A 169 -5.03 2.25 9.78
C CYS A 169 -5.82 3.56 9.71
N HIS A 170 -6.41 4.00 10.84
CA HIS A 170 -7.35 5.12 10.87
C HIS A 170 -6.79 6.34 11.61
N ALA A 171 -5.66 6.19 12.32
CA ALA A 171 -5.04 7.28 13.05
C ALA A 171 -3.51 7.23 13.00
N SER A 172 -2.86 8.36 13.28
CA SER A 172 -1.43 8.43 13.56
C SER A 172 -1.10 7.82 14.94
N VAL A 173 -1.39 6.53 15.12
CA VAL A 173 -1.36 5.83 16.42
C VAL A 173 0.04 5.35 16.87
N ILE A 174 1.08 5.47 16.03
CA ILE A 174 2.42 4.94 16.34
C ILE A 174 3.03 5.52 17.63
N PRO A 175 2.92 6.83 17.92
CA PRO A 175 3.41 7.37 19.19
C PRO A 175 2.69 6.75 20.39
N THR A 176 1.40 6.41 20.26
CA THR A 176 0.63 5.73 21.31
C THR A 176 1.17 4.32 21.54
N TYR A 177 1.44 3.54 20.48
CA TYR A 177 2.06 2.23 20.64
C TYR A 177 3.46 2.36 21.29
N ARG A 178 4.27 3.33 20.86
CA ARG A 178 5.57 3.57 21.49
C ARG A 178 5.42 3.89 22.99
N ARG A 179 4.48 4.76 23.36
CA ARG A 179 4.20 5.13 24.75
C ARG A 179 3.78 3.92 25.58
N LEU A 180 2.78 3.18 25.13
CA LEU A 180 2.29 1.98 25.82
C LEU A 180 3.40 0.93 26.03
N GLY A 181 4.24 0.70 25.02
CA GLY A 181 5.36 -0.23 25.13
C GLY A 181 6.47 0.25 26.08
N LEU A 182 6.77 1.55 26.11
CA LEU A 182 7.73 2.12 27.07
C LEU A 182 7.20 2.04 28.51
N GLU A 183 5.93 2.40 28.72
CA GLU A 183 5.27 2.32 30.02
C GLU A 183 5.23 0.87 30.55
N ALA A 184 4.88 -0.10 29.69
CA ALA A 184 4.90 -1.52 30.03
C ALA A 184 6.31 -2.03 30.38
N ALA A 185 7.36 -1.44 29.80
CA ALA A 185 8.75 -1.72 30.12
C ALA A 185 9.27 -0.95 31.36
N GLY A 186 8.45 -0.09 31.99
CA GLY A 186 8.86 0.76 33.11
C GLY A 186 9.87 1.85 32.72
N LEU A 187 9.90 2.24 31.44
CA LEU A 187 10.77 3.28 30.90
C LEU A 187 10.04 4.62 30.83
N PRO A 188 10.75 5.77 30.85
CA PRO A 188 10.14 7.07 30.63
C PRO A 188 9.41 7.13 29.28
N ALA A 189 8.23 7.74 29.26
CA ALA A 189 7.40 7.88 28.08
C ALA A 189 6.84 9.31 27.94
N ASP A 190 7.61 10.30 28.43
CA ASP A 190 7.32 11.72 28.22
C ASP A 190 7.52 12.14 26.75
N ALA A 191 7.04 13.33 26.38
CA ALA A 191 7.09 13.83 25.01
C ALA A 191 8.51 13.90 24.44
N GLU A 192 9.51 14.26 25.25
CA GLU A 192 10.91 14.32 24.81
C GLU A 192 11.43 12.92 24.45
N THR A 193 11.17 11.93 25.31
CA THR A 193 11.57 10.54 25.08
C THR A 193 10.85 9.95 23.87
N LEU A 194 9.55 10.22 23.73
CA LEU A 194 8.77 9.76 22.58
C LEU A 194 9.22 10.40 21.27
N GLY A 195 9.64 11.68 21.27
CA GLY A 195 10.06 12.40 20.06
C GLY A 195 11.45 12.02 19.55
N ALA A 196 12.33 11.51 20.43
CA ALA A 196 13.74 11.33 20.13
C ALA A 196 14.09 10.14 19.22
N ASP A 197 13.39 9.01 19.34
CA ASP A 197 13.68 7.79 18.59
C ASP A 197 12.40 6.99 18.24
N PHE A 198 12.44 6.26 17.13
CA PHE A 198 11.29 5.46 16.70
C PHE A 198 11.02 4.27 17.64
N ASN A 199 12.06 3.66 18.20
CA ASN A 199 12.01 2.53 19.14
C ASN A 199 11.06 1.39 18.74
N TRP A 200 11.47 0.61 17.73
CA TRP A 200 10.71 -0.56 17.26
C TRP A 200 10.27 -1.54 18.36
N PRO A 201 11.14 -1.93 19.33
CA PRO A 201 10.71 -2.80 20.43
C PRO A 201 9.52 -2.24 21.22
N ALA A 202 9.51 -0.95 21.54
CA ALA A 202 8.39 -0.32 22.22
C ALA A 202 7.13 -0.26 21.34
N VAL A 203 7.27 0.07 20.06
CA VAL A 203 6.15 0.09 19.11
C VAL A 203 5.51 -1.29 18.98
N MET A 204 6.29 -2.37 18.90
CA MET A 204 5.77 -3.74 18.83
C MET A 204 5.05 -4.13 20.13
N ALA A 205 5.63 -3.84 21.29
CA ALA A 205 5.00 -4.14 22.58
C ALA A 205 3.67 -3.38 22.76
N GLY A 206 3.62 -2.09 22.43
CA GLY A 206 2.38 -1.33 22.51
C GLY A 206 1.34 -1.73 21.46
N PHE A 207 1.76 -2.25 20.31
CA PHE A 207 0.86 -2.82 19.32
C PHE A 207 0.14 -4.07 19.84
N GLU A 208 0.87 -4.97 20.49
CA GLU A 208 0.29 -6.15 21.18
C GLU A 208 -0.67 -5.73 22.30
N ILE A 209 -0.26 -4.76 23.14
CA ILE A 209 -1.10 -4.22 24.21
C ILE A 209 -2.40 -3.61 23.66
N ALA A 210 -2.32 -2.82 22.59
CA ALA A 210 -3.48 -2.17 22.00
C ALA A 210 -4.44 -3.15 21.29
N ALA A 211 -3.95 -4.32 20.85
CA ALA A 211 -4.80 -5.33 20.23
C ALA A 211 -5.77 -5.99 21.22
N GLU A 212 -5.36 -6.10 22.50
CA GLU A 212 -6.19 -6.62 23.60
C GLU A 212 -7.24 -5.60 24.08
N MET A 213 -7.07 -4.32 23.78
CA MET A 213 -8.02 -3.27 24.13
C MET A 213 -9.25 -3.30 23.23
N ASP A 214 -10.39 -2.84 23.76
CA ASP A 214 -11.49 -2.42 22.90
C ASP A 214 -11.20 -1.05 22.28
N TYR A 215 -11.98 -0.70 21.25
CA TYR A 215 -11.78 0.53 20.49
C TYR A 215 -11.83 1.78 21.37
N ALA A 216 -12.80 1.88 22.29
CA ALA A 216 -12.96 3.03 23.16
C ALA A 216 -11.75 3.22 24.08
N THR A 217 -11.24 2.14 24.68
CA THR A 217 -10.06 2.17 25.54
C THR A 217 -8.82 2.60 24.76
N ALA A 218 -8.58 2.00 23.59
CA ALA A 218 -7.43 2.36 22.75
C ALA A 218 -7.52 3.81 22.22
N HIS A 219 -8.73 4.28 21.91
CA HIS A 219 -8.97 5.66 21.48
C HIS A 219 -8.69 6.65 22.61
N ALA A 220 -9.12 6.36 23.84
CA ALA A 220 -8.78 7.16 25.00
C ALA A 220 -7.27 7.21 25.27
N GLU A 221 -6.55 6.09 25.11
CA GLU A 221 -5.09 6.07 25.19
C GLU A 221 -4.43 6.92 24.10
N MET A 222 -4.99 6.94 22.90
CA MET A 222 -4.51 7.80 21.82
C MET A 222 -4.68 9.29 22.14
N LEU A 223 -5.81 9.70 22.74
CA LEU A 223 -6.03 11.08 23.18
C LEU A 223 -5.11 11.50 24.34
N ARG A 224 -4.55 10.55 25.09
CA ARG A 224 -3.56 10.83 26.14
C ARG A 224 -2.13 10.99 25.62
N THR A 225 -1.88 10.61 24.37
CA THR A 225 -0.54 10.66 23.78
C THR A 225 -0.26 12.06 23.22
N PRO A 226 0.93 12.64 23.48
CA PRO A 226 1.34 13.92 22.86
C PRO A 226 1.32 13.86 21.33
N ASP A 227 0.85 14.93 20.68
CA ASP A 227 0.73 15.05 19.22
C ASP A 227 1.78 15.99 18.57
N GLY A 228 2.77 16.38 19.37
CA GLY A 228 3.87 17.26 18.96
C GLY A 228 3.54 18.75 19.00
N ILE A 229 2.43 19.18 19.63
CA ILE A 229 2.08 20.60 19.84
C ILE A 229 1.58 20.86 21.27
N SER A 230 1.94 22.00 21.87
CA SER A 230 1.27 22.56 23.06
C SER A 230 0.00 23.32 22.62
N SER A 231 -1.19 22.72 22.75
CA SER A 231 -2.38 23.10 21.95
C SER A 231 -3.07 24.44 22.30
N VAL A 232 -3.55 25.14 21.25
CA VAL A 232 -4.74 26.05 21.25
C VAL A 232 -5.48 26.03 19.89
N ASP A 233 -4.88 25.55 18.78
CA ASP A 233 -5.49 25.62 17.44
C ASP A 233 -6.55 24.55 17.18
N PRO A 234 -7.64 24.79 16.42
CA PRO A 234 -8.66 23.78 16.08
C PRO A 234 -8.11 22.62 15.23
N PRO A 235 -8.75 21.42 15.25
CA PRO A 235 -8.26 20.29 14.46
C PRO A 235 -8.36 20.60 12.96
N LEU A 236 -7.35 20.16 12.18
CA LEU A 236 -7.29 20.42 10.74
C LEU A 236 -8.40 19.70 9.97
N PHE A 237 -8.76 18.51 10.41
CA PHE A 237 -9.78 17.65 9.81
C PHE A 237 -10.82 17.24 10.86
N PRO A 238 -11.99 16.71 10.44
CA PRO A 238 -12.96 16.15 11.37
C PRO A 238 -12.42 14.95 12.14
N GLY A 239 -12.88 14.78 13.38
CA GLY A 239 -12.55 13.64 14.24
C GLY A 239 -11.38 13.90 15.19
N GLY A 240 -11.18 13.00 16.14
CA GLY A 240 -10.07 13.04 17.10
C GLY A 240 -10.22 14.02 18.26
N ASP A 241 -11.41 14.62 18.42
CA ASP A 241 -11.80 15.52 19.49
C ASP A 241 -13.03 15.01 20.28
N ARG A 242 -13.47 13.77 20.02
CA ARG A 242 -14.67 13.16 20.60
C ARG A 242 -14.34 11.91 21.40
N ALA A 243 -14.91 11.79 22.59
CA ALA A 243 -14.97 10.52 23.30
C ALA A 243 -15.81 9.53 22.49
N VAL A 244 -15.30 8.32 22.26
CA VAL A 244 -16.07 7.23 21.66
C VAL A 244 -16.49 6.27 22.76
N THR A 245 -17.79 5.99 22.87
CA THR A 245 -18.35 5.04 23.85
C THR A 245 -18.65 3.70 23.16
N THR A 246 -18.24 2.58 23.76
CA THR A 246 -18.63 1.23 23.32
C THR A 246 -19.91 0.77 24.05
N PRO A 247 -20.74 -0.13 23.48
CA PRO A 247 -21.97 -0.59 24.11
C PRO A 247 -21.79 -1.25 25.49
N THR A 248 -20.57 -1.70 25.81
CA THR A 248 -20.23 -2.43 27.04
C THR A 248 -19.53 -1.55 28.10
N SER A 249 -19.17 -0.30 27.79
CA SER A 249 -18.55 0.59 28.77
C SER A 249 -19.63 1.31 29.59
N GLU A 250 -20.04 0.71 30.72
CA GLU A 250 -20.88 1.39 31.73
C GLU A 250 -20.17 2.56 32.43
N GLU A 251 -18.85 2.72 32.23
CA GLU A 251 -18.11 3.90 32.65
C GLU A 251 -18.04 4.89 31.48
N HIS A 252 -18.93 5.90 31.51
CA HIS A 252 -18.68 7.16 30.84
C HIS A 252 -17.38 7.73 31.41
N MET A 253 -16.27 7.54 30.70
CA MET A 253 -15.07 8.30 30.96
C MET A 253 -15.34 9.71 30.43
N ASP A 254 -15.80 10.59 31.32
CA ASP A 254 -15.99 11.99 31.03
C ASP A 254 -14.65 12.55 30.51
N ILE A 255 -14.56 12.79 29.20
CA ILE A 255 -13.56 13.71 28.69
C ILE A 255 -14.00 15.07 29.18
N ASP A 256 -13.35 15.55 30.23
CA ASP A 256 -13.59 16.88 30.74
C ASP A 256 -13.38 17.88 29.58
N PRO A 257 -14.44 18.62 29.17
CA PRO A 257 -14.36 19.57 28.06
C PRO A 257 -13.42 20.75 28.34
N GLU A 258 -12.88 20.87 29.55
CA GLU A 258 -11.91 21.89 29.99
C GLU A 258 -10.48 21.36 30.20
N ILE A 259 -10.09 20.20 29.64
CA ILE A 259 -8.67 19.74 29.72
C ILE A 259 -7.77 20.64 28.86
N GLU A 260 -7.39 21.78 29.43
CA GLU A 260 -6.27 22.64 29.07
C GLU A 260 -4.97 22.08 29.70
N ASP A 261 -4.70 20.78 29.59
CA ASP A 261 -3.36 20.28 29.87
C ASP A 261 -2.51 20.47 28.60
N PRO A 262 -1.51 21.37 28.59
CA PRO A 262 -0.64 21.58 27.44
C PRO A 262 0.22 20.36 27.07
N HIS A 263 0.15 19.29 27.88
CA HIS A 263 0.85 18.02 27.66
C HIS A 263 -0.03 16.90 27.06
N LEU A 264 -1.35 17.10 26.91
CA LEU A 264 -2.26 16.16 26.26
C LEU A 264 -2.50 16.57 24.79
N GLY A 265 -2.28 15.62 23.86
CA GLY A 265 -2.42 15.84 22.42
C GLY A 265 -3.85 15.55 21.91
N ARG A 266 -4.14 15.93 20.67
CA ARG A 266 -5.37 15.48 19.98
C ARG A 266 -5.07 14.27 19.10
N ALA A 267 -6.10 13.49 18.77
CA ALA A 267 -5.96 12.44 17.79
C ALA A 267 -6.08 12.99 16.37
N HIS A 268 -5.27 12.47 15.45
CA HIS A 268 -5.26 12.87 14.05
C HIS A 268 -5.40 11.63 13.16
N PRO A 269 -6.09 11.72 12.00
CA PRO A 269 -6.00 10.69 10.98
C PRO A 269 -4.55 10.52 10.51
N VAL A 270 -4.25 9.41 9.81
CA VAL A 270 -2.92 9.13 9.25
C VAL A 270 -2.33 10.38 8.58
N SER A 271 -1.14 10.78 9.02
CA SER A 271 -0.50 12.05 8.71
C SER A 271 0.91 11.86 8.14
N CYS A 272 1.70 12.94 8.08
CA CYS A 272 3.02 12.94 7.48
C CYS A 272 3.97 11.92 8.14
N VAL A 273 3.94 11.80 9.47
CA VAL A 273 4.88 10.99 10.26
C VAL A 273 4.74 9.48 10.01
N ASP A 274 3.55 9.04 9.57
CA ASP A 274 3.23 7.63 9.32
C ASP A 274 3.89 7.09 8.05
N CYS A 275 4.28 7.98 7.14
CA CYS A 275 4.90 7.65 5.86
C CYS A 275 6.29 8.26 5.68
N HIS A 276 6.64 9.30 6.45
CA HIS A 276 7.90 10.02 6.33
C HIS A 276 8.68 10.05 7.63
N ASP A 277 9.99 9.86 7.50
CA ASP A 277 10.96 10.12 8.55
C ASP A 277 11.05 11.64 8.81
N PRO A 278 10.76 12.12 10.04
CA PRO A 278 10.72 13.56 10.34
C PRO A 278 12.08 14.25 10.10
N GLN A 279 13.18 13.53 10.33
CA GLN A 279 14.53 14.07 10.22
C GLN A 279 15.09 14.06 8.80
N THR A 280 14.56 13.27 7.87
CA THR A 280 15.14 13.11 6.52
C THR A 280 14.12 13.21 5.39
N MET A 281 12.83 13.18 5.70
CA MET A 281 11.71 13.05 4.75
C MET A 281 11.75 11.80 3.86
N LYS A 282 12.66 10.86 4.15
CA LYS A 282 12.66 9.57 3.47
C LYS A 282 11.34 8.87 3.77
N ILE A 283 10.75 8.28 2.75
CA ILE A 283 9.60 7.40 2.95
C ILE A 283 10.02 6.20 3.79
N ARG A 284 9.17 5.82 4.73
CA ARG A 284 9.40 4.73 5.68
C ARG A 284 8.10 3.99 5.97
N ILE A 285 8.24 2.76 6.41
CA ILE A 285 7.19 1.96 7.03
C ILE A 285 7.27 2.17 8.54
N THR A 286 6.13 2.43 9.15
CA THR A 286 5.96 2.64 10.59
C THR A 286 5.01 1.63 11.23
N ARG A 287 4.14 0.98 10.44
CA ARG A 287 3.11 0.05 10.95
C ARG A 287 3.63 -1.35 11.25
N PRO A 288 3.50 -1.85 12.50
CA PRO A 288 3.82 -3.23 12.87
C PRO A 288 3.17 -4.31 12.00
N GLY A 289 1.88 -4.18 11.67
CA GLY A 289 1.15 -5.15 10.87
C GLY A 289 1.83 -5.41 9.52
N PHE A 290 2.23 -4.34 8.82
CA PHE A 290 2.97 -4.46 7.57
C PHE A 290 4.37 -5.05 7.75
N MET A 291 5.11 -4.63 8.80
CA MET A 291 6.45 -5.17 9.05
C MET A 291 6.43 -6.69 9.26
N LEU A 292 5.45 -7.18 10.02
CA LEU A 292 5.26 -8.62 10.24
C LEU A 292 4.79 -9.32 8.97
N GLY A 293 3.76 -8.78 8.30
CA GLY A 293 3.19 -9.33 7.08
C GLY A 293 4.20 -9.44 5.94
N ILE A 294 4.94 -8.37 5.65
CA ILE A 294 5.93 -8.38 4.56
C ILE A 294 7.11 -9.31 4.87
N ALA A 295 7.48 -9.48 6.14
CA ALA A 295 8.49 -10.45 6.55
C ALA A 295 7.98 -11.89 6.38
N ALA A 296 6.71 -12.17 6.70
CA ALA A 296 6.07 -13.45 6.44
C ALA A 296 6.01 -13.75 4.93
N LEU A 297 5.56 -12.78 4.12
CA LEU A 297 5.56 -12.88 2.66
C LEU A 297 6.96 -13.12 2.09
N ALA A 298 7.98 -12.44 2.62
CA ALA A 298 9.34 -12.65 2.17
C ALA A 298 9.84 -14.09 2.44
N ARG A 299 9.34 -14.73 3.50
CA ARG A 299 9.63 -16.13 3.85
C ARG A 299 8.85 -17.15 3.02
N SER A 300 7.71 -16.78 2.44
CA SER A 300 6.90 -17.67 1.60
C SER A 300 7.64 -18.11 0.32
N ASP A 301 7.12 -19.16 -0.32
CA ASP A 301 7.62 -19.63 -1.62
C ASP A 301 6.95 -18.93 -2.82
N ASP A 302 6.05 -17.97 -2.57
CA ASP A 302 5.30 -17.30 -3.64
C ASP A 302 6.24 -16.49 -4.56
N PRO A 303 6.16 -16.63 -5.90
CA PRO A 303 6.94 -15.82 -6.82
C PRO A 303 6.49 -14.35 -6.83
N LEU A 304 7.38 -13.45 -6.40
CA LEU A 304 7.11 -12.01 -6.30
C LEU A 304 8.00 -11.21 -7.27
N PRO A 305 7.81 -11.34 -8.60
CA PRO A 305 8.69 -10.69 -9.58
C PRO A 305 8.66 -9.16 -9.50
N HIS A 306 7.58 -8.58 -8.99
CA HIS A 306 7.43 -7.15 -8.77
C HIS A 306 8.12 -6.63 -7.50
N LEU A 307 8.60 -7.53 -6.61
CA LEU A 307 9.33 -7.20 -5.38
C LEU A 307 10.79 -7.72 -5.43
N PRO A 308 11.65 -7.11 -6.26
CA PRO A 308 13.02 -7.57 -6.45
C PRO A 308 13.87 -7.51 -5.17
N SER A 309 13.53 -6.71 -4.17
CA SER A 309 14.24 -6.70 -2.88
C SER A 309 14.03 -7.97 -2.07
N ILE A 310 12.82 -8.54 -2.09
CA ILE A 310 12.54 -9.84 -1.45
C ILE A 310 13.34 -10.93 -2.14
N LYS A 311 13.39 -10.93 -3.48
CA LYS A 311 14.24 -11.87 -4.22
C LYS A 311 15.71 -11.76 -3.79
N ARG A 312 16.27 -10.55 -3.72
CA ARG A 312 17.66 -10.33 -3.26
C ARG A 312 17.88 -10.83 -1.83
N TRP A 313 16.90 -10.66 -0.94
CA TRP A 313 16.96 -11.17 0.43
C TRP A 313 16.92 -12.70 0.46
N ARG A 314 16.01 -13.33 -0.32
CA ARG A 314 15.90 -14.80 -0.43
C ARG A 314 17.19 -15.43 -0.96
N GLU A 315 17.89 -14.77 -1.88
CA GLU A 315 19.17 -15.19 -2.45
C GLU A 315 20.38 -14.86 -1.55
N GLY A 316 20.18 -14.03 -0.51
CA GLY A 316 21.22 -13.49 0.35
C GLY A 316 21.29 -14.12 1.74
N ASP A 317 21.76 -13.32 2.70
CA ASP A 317 21.81 -13.71 4.11
C ASP A 317 20.46 -13.50 4.80
N ARG A 318 19.82 -14.62 5.17
CA ARG A 318 18.49 -14.66 5.80
C ARG A 318 18.56 -14.74 7.34
N ARG A 319 19.68 -14.38 7.96
CA ARG A 319 19.82 -14.34 9.44
C ARG A 319 18.96 -13.28 10.12
N GLN A 320 18.64 -12.20 9.40
CA GLN A 320 17.69 -11.18 9.84
C GLN A 320 16.45 -11.28 8.95
N ASP A 321 15.29 -11.08 9.58
CA ASP A 321 14.03 -10.97 8.85
C ASP A 321 14.10 -9.83 7.81
N TYR A 322 13.27 -9.96 6.78
CA TYR A 322 13.19 -8.95 5.73
C TYR A 322 12.65 -7.64 6.32
N ASP A 323 13.46 -6.60 6.27
CA ASP A 323 13.12 -5.25 6.71
C ASP A 323 12.99 -4.31 5.49
N PRO A 324 11.77 -3.85 5.14
CA PRO A 324 11.55 -2.98 3.99
C PRO A 324 12.25 -1.63 4.13
N ASN A 325 12.39 -1.09 5.35
CA ASN A 325 13.04 0.20 5.58
C ASN A 325 14.55 0.16 5.26
N ARG A 326 15.15 -1.04 5.25
CA ARG A 326 16.58 -1.24 4.97
C ARG A 326 16.83 -1.82 3.59
N LEU A 327 15.96 -2.70 3.10
CA LEU A 327 16.21 -3.55 1.95
C LEU A 327 15.40 -3.19 0.70
N ALA A 328 14.23 -2.58 0.88
CA ALA A 328 13.35 -2.23 -0.23
C ALA A 328 13.96 -1.11 -1.08
N SER A 329 13.73 -1.18 -2.39
CA SER A 329 14.03 -0.07 -3.27
C SER A 329 13.06 1.09 -3.05
N HIS A 330 13.45 2.29 -3.49
CA HIS A 330 12.54 3.44 -3.45
C HIS A 330 11.23 3.19 -4.22
N GLN A 331 11.27 2.41 -5.31
CA GLN A 331 10.08 2.09 -6.08
C GLN A 331 9.13 1.13 -5.33
N GLU A 332 9.66 0.14 -4.62
CA GLU A 332 8.86 -0.75 -3.76
C GLU A 332 8.24 0.04 -2.60
N MET A 333 9.03 0.93 -1.98
CA MET A 333 8.55 1.79 -0.90
C MET A 333 7.39 2.72 -1.32
N ARG A 334 7.30 3.09 -2.61
CA ARG A 334 6.18 3.87 -3.19
C ARG A 334 4.86 3.10 -3.30
N SER A 335 4.88 1.77 -3.10
CA SER A 335 3.68 0.95 -2.87
C SER A 335 3.55 0.53 -1.41
N PHE A 336 4.65 0.20 -0.74
CA PHE A 336 4.63 -0.30 0.64
C PHE A 336 4.04 0.71 1.64
N VAL A 337 4.25 2.02 1.44
CA VAL A 337 3.61 3.04 2.31
C VAL A 337 2.08 3.00 2.25
N CYS A 338 1.49 2.59 1.12
CA CYS A 338 0.06 2.39 0.95
C CYS A 338 -0.38 1.05 1.56
N ALA A 339 0.42 0.00 1.33
CA ALA A 339 0.19 -1.35 1.85
C ALA A 339 0.34 -1.45 3.38
N GLN A 340 0.74 -0.37 4.05
CA GLN A 340 0.59 -0.25 5.50
C GLN A 340 -0.86 -0.37 5.97
N CYS A 341 -1.83 -0.07 5.10
CA CYS A 341 -3.25 -0.02 5.42
C CYS A 341 -4.14 -0.68 4.36
N HIS A 342 -3.81 -0.51 3.07
CA HIS A 342 -4.62 -0.98 1.94
C HIS A 342 -4.34 -2.44 1.59
N VAL A 343 -4.74 -3.33 2.50
CA VAL A 343 -4.46 -4.77 2.50
C VAL A 343 -5.58 -5.57 3.15
N GLU A 344 -5.58 -6.87 2.93
CA GLU A 344 -6.31 -7.86 3.73
C GLU A 344 -5.72 -7.99 5.12
N TYR A 345 -6.57 -8.10 6.16
CA TYR A 345 -6.12 -8.26 7.53
C TYR A 345 -7.19 -8.89 8.44
N TYR A 346 -6.71 -9.50 9.53
CA TYR A 346 -7.52 -9.75 10.73
C TYR A 346 -7.35 -8.60 11.75
N CYS A 347 -8.43 -8.13 12.39
CA CYS A 347 -8.36 -7.02 13.37
C CYS A 347 -9.27 -7.15 14.60
N ALA A 348 -9.64 -8.36 15.02
CA ALA A 348 -10.44 -8.56 16.24
C ALA A 348 -9.54 -8.91 17.45
N THR A 349 -10.13 -9.14 18.62
CA THR A 349 -9.40 -9.23 19.89
C THR A 349 -8.82 -10.61 20.23
N LYS A 350 -9.06 -11.64 19.42
CA LYS A 350 -8.49 -12.99 19.68
C LYS A 350 -6.99 -13.10 19.39
N ASP A 351 -6.40 -12.16 18.67
CA ASP A 351 -4.97 -12.07 18.41
C ASP A 351 -4.61 -10.63 18.02
N SER A 352 -3.32 -10.32 17.92
CA SER A 352 -2.84 -9.09 17.31
C SER A 352 -3.25 -9.00 15.84
N LEU A 353 -3.42 -7.78 15.33
CA LEU A 353 -3.68 -7.57 13.90
C LEU A 353 -2.54 -8.18 13.07
N PHE A 354 -2.89 -8.94 12.03
CA PHE A 354 -1.92 -9.57 11.15
C PHE A 354 -2.39 -9.55 9.69
N PHE A 355 -1.42 -9.62 8.77
CA PHE A 355 -1.67 -9.76 7.33
C PHE A 355 -1.40 -11.22 6.94
N PRO A 356 -2.37 -11.93 6.33
CA PRO A 356 -2.32 -13.38 6.13
C PRO A 356 -1.47 -13.79 4.92
N TRP A 357 -0.20 -13.36 4.89
CA TRP A 357 0.67 -13.47 3.71
C TRP A 357 1.69 -14.61 3.75
N ASP A 358 1.63 -15.48 4.77
CA ASP A 358 2.55 -16.61 4.97
C ASP A 358 2.64 -17.53 3.75
N ASN A 359 1.51 -17.71 3.05
CA ASN A 359 1.40 -18.57 1.87
C ASN A 359 1.50 -17.79 0.54
N GLY A 360 1.54 -16.46 0.56
CA GLY A 360 1.52 -15.59 -0.61
C GLY A 360 0.36 -14.59 -0.61
N LEU A 361 0.18 -13.87 -1.73
CA LEU A 361 -0.79 -12.77 -1.84
C LEU A 361 -2.07 -13.13 -2.62
N LYS A 362 -2.18 -14.34 -3.17
CA LYS A 362 -3.37 -14.76 -3.92
C LYS A 362 -4.51 -15.11 -2.99
N VAL A 363 -5.74 -14.95 -3.47
CA VAL A 363 -6.96 -15.19 -2.68
C VAL A 363 -7.03 -16.63 -2.13
N GLU A 364 -6.51 -17.62 -2.85
CA GLU A 364 -6.46 -19.02 -2.40
C GLU A 364 -5.34 -19.29 -1.39
N GLN A 365 -4.23 -18.56 -1.49
CA GLN A 365 -3.11 -18.68 -0.55
C GLN A 365 -3.49 -18.09 0.80
N ILE A 366 -4.18 -16.95 0.78
CA ILE A 366 -4.73 -16.31 1.98
C ILE A 366 -5.82 -17.20 2.59
N GLU A 367 -6.73 -17.75 1.78
CA GLU A 367 -7.72 -18.72 2.26
C GLU A 367 -7.04 -19.91 2.95
N GLN A 368 -6.03 -20.50 2.31
CA GLN A 368 -5.30 -21.63 2.88
C GLN A 368 -4.64 -21.27 4.22
N MET A 369 -4.07 -20.06 4.34
CA MET A 369 -3.50 -19.60 5.60
C MET A 369 -4.58 -19.54 6.69
N PHE A 370 -5.76 -19.00 6.39
CA PHE A 370 -6.88 -18.98 7.33
C PHE A 370 -7.43 -20.37 7.64
N ASP A 371 -7.44 -21.31 6.69
CA ASP A 371 -7.81 -22.71 6.93
C ASP A 371 -6.88 -23.39 7.94
N GLU A 372 -5.58 -23.06 7.88
CA GLU A 372 -4.52 -23.64 8.70
C GLU A 372 -4.32 -22.90 10.03
N TYR A 373 -4.81 -21.66 10.13
CA TYR A 373 -4.59 -20.81 11.28
C TYR A 373 -5.45 -21.24 12.48
N THR A 374 -4.80 -21.31 13.64
CA THR A 374 -5.42 -21.59 14.93
C THR A 374 -5.08 -20.43 15.87
N PHE A 375 -6.10 -19.83 16.48
CA PHE A 375 -5.93 -18.76 17.45
C PHE A 375 -5.14 -19.24 18.67
N PRO A 376 -4.54 -18.32 19.46
CA PRO A 376 -3.84 -18.66 20.70
C PRO A 376 -4.68 -19.48 21.71
N ASP A 377 -6.01 -19.38 21.65
CA ASP A 377 -6.95 -20.14 22.48
C ASP A 377 -7.24 -21.57 21.97
N GLY A 378 -6.65 -21.97 20.84
CA GLY A 378 -6.83 -23.27 20.21
C GLY A 378 -8.06 -23.36 19.28
N THR A 379 -8.81 -22.28 19.08
CA THR A 379 -9.96 -22.27 18.15
C THR A 379 -9.53 -22.04 16.70
N PRO A 380 -10.21 -22.67 15.72
CA PRO A 380 -9.92 -22.42 14.30
C PRO A 380 -10.30 -20.99 13.90
N PHE A 381 -9.66 -20.48 12.85
CA PHE A 381 -9.97 -19.16 12.32
C PHE A 381 -11.38 -19.08 11.70
N TYR A 382 -12.11 -18.03 12.05
CA TYR A 382 -13.22 -17.45 11.30
C TYR A 382 -13.52 -16.06 11.89
N ASP A 383 -14.01 -15.14 11.08
CA ASP A 383 -14.38 -13.80 11.55
C ASP A 383 -15.75 -13.80 12.22
N TYR A 384 -16.70 -14.54 11.65
CA TYR A 384 -18.05 -14.67 12.20
C TYR A 384 -18.74 -15.95 11.76
N LEU A 385 -19.77 -16.31 12.52
CA LEU A 385 -20.75 -17.30 12.09
C LEU A 385 -21.84 -16.58 11.29
N HIS A 386 -22.08 -17.01 10.06
CA HIS A 386 -23.12 -16.46 9.21
C HIS A 386 -24.49 -16.68 9.87
N ALA A 387 -25.21 -15.60 10.17
CA ALA A 387 -26.41 -15.68 11.03
C ALA A 387 -27.57 -16.48 10.40
N GLU A 388 -27.64 -16.60 9.07
CA GLU A 388 -28.69 -17.39 8.42
C GLU A 388 -28.35 -18.89 8.44
N THR A 389 -27.10 -19.26 8.15
CA THR A 389 -26.74 -20.66 7.86
C THR A 389 -25.87 -21.33 8.94
N GLY A 390 -25.29 -20.54 9.85
CA GLY A 390 -24.34 -21.01 10.86
C GLY A 390 -22.94 -21.35 10.33
N ALA A 391 -22.65 -21.09 9.05
CA ALA A 391 -21.33 -21.35 8.47
C ALA A 391 -20.26 -20.45 9.12
N PRO A 392 -19.05 -20.96 9.42
CA PRO A 392 -17.89 -20.12 9.74
C PRO A 392 -17.42 -19.39 8.47
N ILE A 393 -17.35 -18.06 8.49
CA ILE A 393 -17.05 -17.22 7.33
C ILE A 393 -15.84 -16.32 7.59
N TYR A 394 -15.08 -16.08 6.52
CA TYR A 394 -14.01 -15.08 6.45
C TYR A 394 -14.54 -13.75 5.92
N LYS A 395 -14.09 -12.65 6.50
CA LYS A 395 -14.29 -11.30 5.98
C LYS A 395 -13.04 -10.90 5.20
N ALA A 396 -13.22 -10.35 4.00
CA ALA A 396 -12.12 -9.73 3.27
C ALA A 396 -12.13 -8.20 3.42
N GLN A 397 -11.01 -7.55 3.72
CA GLN A 397 -10.89 -6.12 3.92
C GLN A 397 -9.98 -5.56 2.83
N HIS A 398 -10.53 -4.65 2.01
CA HIS A 398 -9.84 -3.83 1.01
C HIS A 398 -8.45 -4.35 0.54
N PRO A 399 -8.39 -5.50 -0.16
CA PRO A 399 -7.15 -6.19 -0.50
C PRO A 399 -6.48 -5.57 -1.74
N GLU A 400 -6.25 -4.25 -1.71
CA GLU A 400 -5.70 -3.52 -2.85
C GLU A 400 -4.28 -3.96 -3.18
N PHE A 401 -3.40 -4.11 -2.18
CA PHE A 401 -2.02 -4.52 -2.43
C PHE A 401 -1.94 -5.94 -2.99
N GLU A 402 -2.73 -6.86 -2.46
CA GLU A 402 -2.86 -8.24 -2.88
C GLU A 402 -3.34 -8.33 -4.33
N LEU A 403 -4.45 -7.66 -4.64
CA LEU A 403 -5.02 -7.68 -5.99
C LEU A 403 -4.13 -6.95 -6.99
N TRP A 404 -3.60 -5.76 -6.64
CA TRP A 404 -2.63 -5.03 -7.47
C TRP A 404 -1.41 -5.88 -7.80
N SER A 405 -0.91 -6.67 -6.85
CA SER A 405 0.25 -7.56 -7.05
C SER A 405 0.02 -8.63 -8.12
N GLN A 406 -1.24 -8.95 -8.45
CA GLN A 406 -1.62 -9.86 -9.54
C GLN A 406 -1.79 -9.13 -10.89
N GLY A 407 -1.64 -7.81 -10.90
CA GLY A 407 -1.90 -6.94 -12.04
C GLY A 407 -0.70 -6.71 -12.94
N ILE A 408 -0.98 -6.30 -14.18
CA ILE A 408 0.06 -5.96 -15.17
C ILE A 408 0.90 -4.75 -14.76
N HIS A 409 0.31 -3.79 -14.03
CA HIS A 409 1.01 -2.61 -13.54
C HIS A 409 2.06 -2.98 -12.49
N ALA A 410 1.71 -3.82 -11.51
CA ALA A 410 2.67 -4.35 -10.55
C ALA A 410 3.76 -5.17 -11.23
N ALA A 411 3.39 -6.08 -12.13
CA ALA A 411 4.34 -6.88 -12.90
C ALA A 411 5.33 -6.03 -13.72
N ALA A 412 4.91 -4.85 -14.16
CA ALA A 412 5.75 -3.87 -14.86
C ALA A 412 6.53 -2.91 -13.91
N GLY A 413 6.37 -3.05 -12.60
CA GLY A 413 7.03 -2.24 -11.58
C GLY A 413 6.38 -0.87 -11.32
N VAL A 414 5.15 -0.63 -11.77
CA VAL A 414 4.41 0.63 -11.55
C VAL A 414 3.80 0.65 -10.15
N SER A 415 4.21 1.60 -9.32
CA SER A 415 3.80 1.73 -7.91
C SER A 415 2.44 2.41 -7.72
N CYS A 416 1.83 2.24 -6.54
CA CYS A 416 0.61 2.94 -6.15
C CYS A 416 0.76 4.47 -6.34
N SER A 417 1.90 5.00 -5.89
CA SER A 417 2.22 6.43 -5.97
C SER A 417 2.41 6.95 -7.40
N ASP A 418 2.63 6.11 -8.42
CA ASP A 418 2.73 6.57 -9.81
C ASP A 418 1.37 7.06 -10.33
N CYS A 419 0.28 6.41 -9.89
CA CYS A 419 -1.07 6.74 -10.30
C CYS A 419 -1.79 7.67 -9.32
N HIS A 420 -1.69 7.41 -8.01
CA HIS A 420 -2.47 8.10 -6.98
C HIS A 420 -1.77 9.32 -6.39
N MET A 421 -0.44 9.40 -6.51
CA MET A 421 0.36 10.54 -6.07
C MET A 421 1.22 11.07 -7.22
N PRO A 422 0.60 11.39 -8.40
CA PRO A 422 1.36 11.74 -9.58
C PRO A 422 2.15 13.01 -9.33
N TYR A 423 3.27 13.13 -10.02
CA TYR A 423 4.11 14.30 -9.90
C TYR A 423 3.48 15.54 -10.54
N GLU A 424 3.61 16.66 -9.85
CA GLU A 424 3.17 17.97 -10.29
C GLU A 424 4.35 18.95 -10.37
N ARG A 425 4.28 19.89 -11.31
CA ARG A 425 5.27 20.96 -11.45
C ARG A 425 4.82 22.17 -10.64
N GLN A 426 5.64 22.58 -9.67
CA GLN A 426 5.48 23.81 -8.89
C GLN A 426 6.67 24.72 -9.19
N GLY A 427 6.48 25.64 -10.14
CA GLY A 427 7.57 26.45 -10.71
C GLY A 427 8.67 25.58 -11.34
N ALA A 428 9.88 25.64 -10.76
CA ALA A 428 11.02 24.81 -11.18
C ALA A 428 11.07 23.44 -10.50
N MET A 429 10.27 23.21 -9.45
CA MET A 429 10.30 21.99 -8.65
C MET A 429 9.27 20.96 -9.14
N LYS A 430 9.58 19.69 -8.90
CA LYS A 430 8.69 18.55 -9.09
C LYS A 430 8.31 18.03 -7.71
N VAL A 431 7.02 18.01 -7.41
CA VAL A 431 6.48 17.56 -6.12
C VAL A 431 5.48 16.43 -6.35
N SER A 432 5.38 15.48 -5.42
CA SER A 432 4.32 14.47 -5.49
C SER A 432 3.03 15.06 -4.93
N SER A 433 1.92 14.94 -5.68
CA SER A 433 0.60 15.26 -5.12
C SER A 433 0.32 14.34 -3.93
N HIS A 434 -0.09 14.92 -2.80
CA HIS A 434 -0.61 14.17 -1.64
C HIS A 434 -2.15 14.19 -1.60
N TRP A 435 -2.78 14.64 -2.69
CA TRP A 435 -4.22 14.52 -2.88
C TRP A 435 -4.55 13.11 -3.38
N VAL A 436 -4.50 12.13 -2.47
CA VAL A 436 -4.81 10.72 -2.77
C VAL A 436 -6.31 10.58 -3.03
N ARG A 437 -6.65 10.19 -4.27
CA ARG A 437 -8.03 10.00 -4.75
C ARG A 437 -8.03 9.17 -6.04
N SER A 438 -9.20 9.03 -6.67
CA SER A 438 -9.32 8.36 -7.97
C SER A 438 -8.43 9.02 -9.05
N PRO A 439 -7.54 8.25 -9.72
CA PRO A 439 -6.72 8.74 -10.83
C PRO A 439 -7.54 9.20 -12.04
N MET A 440 -8.80 8.77 -12.15
CA MET A 440 -9.72 9.14 -13.24
C MET A 440 -10.09 10.63 -13.26
N LEU A 441 -9.78 11.34 -12.18
CA LEU A 441 -9.92 12.79 -12.04
C LEU A 441 -8.70 13.56 -12.55
N ASN A 442 -7.63 12.86 -12.97
CA ASN A 442 -6.39 13.45 -13.46
C ASN A 442 -5.60 12.49 -14.38
N ILE A 443 -6.28 11.94 -15.39
CA ILE A 443 -5.71 10.92 -16.30
C ILE A 443 -4.42 11.43 -16.97
N ASN A 444 -4.35 12.71 -17.31
CA ASN A 444 -3.16 13.29 -17.91
C ASN A 444 -1.89 13.06 -17.07
N LYS A 445 -1.93 13.33 -15.76
CA LYS A 445 -0.74 13.17 -14.90
C LYS A 445 -0.58 11.73 -14.39
N SER A 446 -1.67 11.01 -14.19
CA SER A 446 -1.63 9.65 -13.63
C SER A 446 -1.34 8.57 -14.67
N CYS A 447 -1.72 8.78 -15.94
CA CYS A 447 -1.66 7.74 -16.98
C CYS A 447 -0.83 8.16 -18.19
N GLN A 448 -1.03 9.38 -18.72
CA GLN A 448 -0.40 9.80 -19.99
C GLN A 448 1.11 10.09 -19.89
N VAL A 449 1.68 10.05 -18.68
CA VAL A 449 3.14 10.00 -18.47
C VAL A 449 3.77 8.75 -19.09
N CYS A 450 3.01 7.65 -19.20
CA CYS A 450 3.44 6.39 -19.80
C CYS A 450 2.65 6.05 -21.08
N HIS A 451 1.34 6.34 -21.10
CA HIS A 451 0.45 5.95 -22.18
C HIS A 451 0.25 7.05 -23.22
N GLN A 452 0.84 6.87 -24.40
CA GLN A 452 0.77 7.83 -25.52
C GLN A 452 -0.51 7.63 -26.35
N VAL A 453 -1.67 7.71 -25.70
CA VAL A 453 -3.00 7.61 -26.31
C VAL A 453 -3.92 8.72 -25.76
N PRO A 454 -5.02 9.06 -26.46
CA PRO A 454 -5.98 10.06 -25.98
C PRO A 454 -6.53 9.74 -24.58
N GLU A 455 -6.86 10.78 -23.83
CA GLU A 455 -7.41 10.66 -22.47
C GLU A 455 -8.72 9.86 -22.45
N ASP A 456 -9.62 10.14 -23.40
CA ASP A 456 -10.91 9.45 -23.51
C ASP A 456 -10.73 7.94 -23.77
N GLU A 457 -9.71 7.53 -24.53
CA GLU A 457 -9.43 6.12 -24.75
C GLU A 457 -9.01 5.40 -23.45
N LEU A 458 -8.22 6.08 -22.61
CA LEU A 458 -7.83 5.53 -21.30
C LEU A 458 -9.04 5.45 -20.37
N ARG A 459 -9.90 6.48 -20.40
CA ARG A 459 -11.16 6.51 -19.65
C ARG A 459 -12.06 5.35 -20.04
N ASP A 460 -12.34 5.18 -21.33
CA ASP A 460 -13.18 4.10 -21.86
C ASP A 460 -12.63 2.72 -21.49
N ARG A 461 -11.30 2.54 -21.50
CA ARG A 461 -10.67 1.27 -21.10
C ARG A 461 -10.87 0.97 -19.62
N VAL A 462 -10.70 1.96 -18.75
CA VAL A 462 -10.93 1.81 -17.30
C VAL A 462 -12.40 1.50 -17.05
N GLU A 463 -13.31 2.30 -17.59
CA GLU A 463 -14.75 2.13 -17.43
C GLU A 463 -15.22 0.76 -17.94
N ALA A 464 -14.68 0.27 -19.06
CA ALA A 464 -15.00 -1.06 -19.58
C ALA A 464 -14.55 -2.19 -18.64
N ILE A 465 -13.40 -2.05 -17.97
CA ILE A 465 -12.95 -3.03 -16.97
C ILE A 465 -13.88 -2.98 -15.75
N GLN A 466 -14.11 -1.78 -15.21
CA GLN A 466 -14.94 -1.59 -14.02
C GLN A 466 -16.38 -2.07 -14.25
N ALA A 467 -16.99 -1.74 -15.41
CA ALA A 467 -18.31 -2.20 -15.78
C ALA A 467 -18.43 -3.73 -15.84
N ARG A 468 -17.40 -4.41 -16.40
CA ARG A 468 -17.37 -5.88 -16.46
C ARG A 468 -17.21 -6.49 -15.08
N THR A 469 -16.31 -5.96 -14.25
CA THR A 469 -16.14 -6.42 -12.87
C THR A 469 -17.42 -6.26 -12.06
N THR A 470 -18.05 -5.08 -12.12
CA THR A 470 -19.33 -4.82 -11.43
C THR A 470 -20.44 -5.75 -11.92
N SER A 471 -20.52 -6.02 -13.23
CA SER A 471 -21.50 -6.97 -13.76
C SER A 471 -21.26 -8.41 -13.29
N LEU A 472 -19.99 -8.85 -13.21
CA LEU A 472 -19.65 -10.18 -12.69
C LEU A 472 -19.89 -10.27 -11.19
N MET A 473 -19.59 -9.22 -10.43
CA MET A 473 -19.85 -9.13 -9.00
C MET A 473 -21.34 -9.26 -8.69
N GLN A 474 -22.21 -8.60 -9.47
CA GLN A 474 -23.65 -8.77 -9.32
C GLN A 474 -24.10 -10.21 -9.61
N ARG A 475 -23.54 -10.87 -10.63
CA ARG A 475 -23.87 -12.27 -10.94
C ARG A 475 -23.40 -13.24 -9.85
N ALA A 476 -22.23 -12.97 -9.26
CA ALA A 476 -21.72 -13.71 -8.12
C ALA A 476 -22.61 -13.52 -6.89
N ALA A 477 -23.05 -12.29 -6.64
CA ALA A 477 -23.99 -11.98 -5.57
C ALA A 477 -25.35 -12.68 -5.75
N ASP A 478 -25.92 -12.68 -6.97
CA ASP A 478 -27.16 -13.38 -7.27
C ASP A 478 -27.01 -14.90 -7.04
N ALA A 479 -25.88 -15.49 -7.47
CA ALA A 479 -25.58 -16.90 -7.23
C ALA A 479 -25.41 -17.21 -5.73
N MET A 480 -24.78 -16.32 -4.97
CA MET A 480 -24.59 -16.45 -3.52
C MET A 480 -25.92 -16.37 -2.77
N VAL A 481 -26.82 -15.46 -3.15
CA VAL A 481 -28.18 -15.38 -2.60
C VAL A 481 -28.98 -16.65 -2.87
N ASP A 482 -28.97 -17.13 -4.12
CA ASP A 482 -29.62 -18.39 -4.52
C ASP A 482 -29.07 -19.61 -3.76
N MET A 483 -27.75 -19.61 -3.50
CA MET A 483 -27.08 -20.63 -2.70
C MET A 483 -27.56 -20.60 -1.24
N LEU A 484 -27.60 -19.42 -0.61
CA LEU A 484 -28.05 -19.26 0.78
C LEU A 484 -29.48 -19.77 0.95
N ASP A 485 -30.37 -19.44 0.01
CA ASP A 485 -31.76 -19.92 0.04
C ASP A 485 -31.84 -21.46 -0.04
N ALA A 486 -31.06 -22.07 -0.94
CA ALA A 486 -31.01 -23.53 -1.05
C ALA A 486 -30.45 -24.20 0.22
N ILE A 487 -29.43 -23.60 0.87
CA ILE A 487 -28.86 -24.06 2.14
C ILE A 487 -29.92 -24.04 3.25
N LEU A 488 -30.65 -22.93 3.38
CA LEU A 488 -31.71 -22.76 4.37
C LEU A 488 -32.84 -23.78 4.17
N GLU A 489 -33.25 -24.01 2.93
CA GLU A 489 -34.26 -25.04 2.61
C GLU A 489 -33.80 -26.45 2.99
N THR A 490 -32.51 -26.76 2.80
CA THR A 490 -31.91 -28.05 3.18
C THR A 490 -31.82 -28.21 4.70
N GLN A 491 -31.45 -27.16 5.42
CA GLN A 491 -31.48 -27.16 6.89
C GLN A 491 -32.90 -27.35 7.42
N ALA A 492 -33.89 -26.65 6.84
CA ALA A 492 -35.30 -26.79 7.20
C ALA A 492 -35.86 -28.20 6.92
N ALA A 493 -35.31 -28.91 5.92
CA ALA A 493 -35.63 -30.30 5.61
C ALA A 493 -35.00 -31.31 6.58
N GLY A 494 -34.18 -30.86 7.54
CA GLY A 494 -33.65 -31.69 8.61
C GLY A 494 -32.29 -32.33 8.32
N ALA A 495 -31.51 -31.77 7.38
CA ALA A 495 -30.15 -32.22 7.12
C ALA A 495 -29.28 -32.13 8.39
N SER A 496 -28.50 -33.18 8.66
CA SER A 496 -27.58 -33.21 9.79
C SER A 496 -26.37 -32.31 9.56
N SER A 497 -25.65 -31.98 10.64
CA SER A 497 -24.41 -31.19 10.55
C SER A 497 -23.35 -31.84 9.65
N GLU A 498 -23.28 -33.17 9.62
CA GLU A 498 -22.34 -33.92 8.78
C GLU A 498 -22.70 -33.79 7.29
N GLU A 499 -23.98 -33.85 6.94
CA GLU A 499 -24.46 -33.67 5.57
C GLU A 499 -24.36 -32.22 5.09
N MET A 500 -24.49 -31.25 6.01
CA MET A 500 -24.35 -29.83 5.70
C MET A 500 -22.90 -29.38 5.54
N ALA A 501 -21.94 -30.03 6.20
CA ALA A 501 -20.53 -29.62 6.22
C ALA A 501 -19.92 -29.33 4.83
N PRO A 502 -20.03 -30.22 3.81
CA PRO A 502 -19.48 -29.93 2.48
C PRO A 502 -20.17 -28.75 1.79
N ILE A 503 -21.48 -28.57 2.01
CA ILE A 503 -22.25 -27.45 1.44
C ILE A 503 -21.82 -26.13 2.07
N LEU A 504 -21.60 -26.10 3.40
CA LEU A 504 -21.17 -24.90 4.11
C LEU A 504 -19.70 -24.54 3.81
N ASP A 505 -18.84 -25.51 3.48
CA ASP A 505 -17.48 -25.23 2.99
C ASP A 505 -17.52 -24.52 1.62
N LEU A 506 -18.38 -24.98 0.70
CA LEU A 506 -18.60 -24.31 -0.58
C LEU A 506 -19.20 -22.91 -0.39
N GLN A 507 -20.12 -22.72 0.57
CA GLN A 507 -20.61 -21.39 0.96
C GLN A 507 -19.46 -20.45 1.35
N ARG A 508 -18.61 -20.89 2.27
CA ARG A 508 -17.48 -20.11 2.75
C ARG A 508 -16.55 -19.71 1.61
N LYS A 509 -16.17 -20.66 0.76
CA LYS A 509 -15.34 -20.42 -0.44
C LYS A 509 -15.98 -19.40 -1.37
N ALA A 510 -17.27 -19.55 -1.67
CA ALA A 510 -18.00 -18.65 -2.57
C ALA A 510 -18.05 -17.21 -2.04
N MET A 511 -18.38 -17.06 -0.76
CA MET A 511 -18.46 -15.76 -0.09
C MET A 511 -17.09 -15.09 0.02
N TRP A 512 -16.03 -15.85 0.33
CA TRP A 512 -14.66 -15.35 0.39
C TRP A 512 -14.23 -14.69 -0.93
N ARG A 513 -14.44 -15.36 -2.08
CA ARG A 513 -14.08 -14.79 -3.39
C ARG A 513 -14.90 -13.55 -3.75
N LEU A 514 -16.21 -13.56 -3.46
CA LEU A 514 -17.06 -12.39 -3.69
C LEU A 514 -16.61 -11.21 -2.84
N ASP A 515 -16.39 -11.44 -1.55
CA ASP A 515 -16.00 -10.40 -0.60
C ASP A 515 -14.63 -9.81 -0.97
N PHE A 516 -13.66 -10.65 -1.33
CA PHE A 516 -12.31 -10.24 -1.73
C PHE A 516 -12.33 -9.21 -2.87
N ILE A 517 -13.16 -9.42 -3.90
CA ILE A 517 -13.27 -8.48 -5.03
C ILE A 517 -14.20 -7.31 -4.71
N SER A 518 -15.26 -7.53 -3.93
CA SER A 518 -16.21 -6.46 -3.60
C SER A 518 -15.66 -5.43 -2.61
N SER A 519 -14.73 -5.86 -1.76
CA SER A 519 -14.06 -5.02 -0.77
C SER A 519 -12.89 -4.24 -1.37
N GLU A 520 -12.35 -4.66 -2.52
CA GLU A 520 -11.30 -3.94 -3.25
C GLU A 520 -11.85 -2.74 -4.05
N ASN A 521 -11.20 -1.58 -3.92
CA ASN A 521 -11.79 -0.31 -4.34
C ASN A 521 -11.57 0.07 -5.82
N SER A 522 -10.71 -0.62 -6.58
CA SER A 522 -10.44 -0.29 -7.98
C SER A 522 -11.54 -0.76 -8.95
N ARG A 523 -12.47 -1.58 -8.45
CA ARG A 523 -13.45 -2.33 -9.25
C ARG A 523 -12.74 -3.18 -10.32
N GLY A 524 -11.66 -3.84 -9.93
CA GLY A 524 -10.87 -4.73 -10.77
C GLY A 524 -9.90 -4.03 -11.73
N PHE A 525 -9.77 -2.70 -11.74
CA PHE A 525 -8.77 -2.04 -12.59
C PHE A 525 -7.33 -2.46 -12.24
N HIS A 526 -7.04 -2.70 -10.96
CA HIS A 526 -5.72 -3.13 -10.52
C HIS A 526 -5.29 -4.47 -11.13
N ALA A 527 -6.21 -5.45 -11.23
CA ALA A 527 -5.96 -6.73 -11.88
C ALA A 527 -7.24 -7.33 -12.50
N GLY A 528 -7.68 -6.81 -13.64
CA GLY A 528 -9.02 -7.13 -14.18
C GLY A 528 -9.25 -8.58 -14.58
N GLN A 529 -8.23 -9.27 -15.10
CA GLN A 529 -8.34 -10.70 -15.40
C GLN A 529 -8.44 -11.55 -14.13
N GLU A 530 -7.67 -11.19 -13.11
CA GLU A 530 -7.70 -11.87 -11.82
C GLU A 530 -9.04 -11.65 -11.12
N ALA A 531 -9.52 -10.40 -11.05
CA ALA A 531 -10.83 -10.10 -10.50
C ALA A 531 -11.95 -10.89 -11.20
N ALA A 532 -11.90 -11.02 -12.53
CA ALA A 532 -12.88 -11.81 -13.27
C ALA A 532 -12.77 -13.31 -12.98
N ARG A 533 -11.55 -13.87 -12.81
CA ARG A 533 -11.33 -15.27 -12.43
C ARG A 533 -11.91 -15.56 -11.05
N VAL A 534 -11.56 -14.74 -10.07
CA VAL A 534 -12.01 -14.86 -8.67
C VAL A 534 -13.54 -14.77 -8.57
N LEU A 535 -14.17 -13.82 -9.28
CA LEU A 535 -15.64 -13.75 -9.35
C LEU A 535 -16.26 -14.95 -10.07
N GLY A 536 -15.58 -15.50 -11.08
CA GLY A 536 -15.98 -16.75 -11.75
C GLY A 536 -16.01 -17.94 -10.79
N GLU A 537 -15.00 -18.07 -9.92
CA GLU A 537 -14.96 -19.09 -8.87
C GLU A 537 -16.03 -18.87 -7.81
N SER A 538 -16.29 -17.62 -7.41
CA SER A 538 -17.41 -17.32 -6.51
C SER A 538 -18.74 -17.82 -7.08
N ILE A 539 -19.00 -17.57 -8.37
CA ILE A 539 -20.21 -18.07 -9.05
C ILE A 539 -20.22 -19.60 -9.06
N ASP A 540 -19.11 -20.23 -9.41
CA ASP A 540 -19.00 -21.69 -9.50
C ASP A 540 -19.25 -22.37 -8.14
N TYR A 541 -18.54 -21.95 -7.09
CA TYR A 541 -18.73 -22.48 -5.73
C TYR A 541 -20.16 -22.24 -5.22
N SER A 542 -20.75 -21.07 -5.51
CA SER A 542 -22.15 -20.80 -5.17
C SER A 542 -23.09 -21.80 -5.83
N ARG A 543 -22.89 -22.08 -7.13
CA ARG A 543 -23.74 -23.01 -7.89
C ARG A 543 -23.50 -24.47 -7.51
N GLN A 544 -22.28 -24.84 -7.13
CA GLN A 544 -21.97 -26.17 -6.58
C GLN A 544 -22.70 -26.37 -5.24
N ALA A 545 -22.58 -25.43 -4.29
CA ALA A 545 -23.29 -25.48 -3.01
C ALA A 545 -24.81 -25.57 -3.22
N GLN A 546 -25.35 -24.73 -4.11
CA GLN A 546 -26.77 -24.75 -4.46
C GLN A 546 -27.20 -26.12 -5.04
N ALA A 547 -26.42 -26.68 -5.96
CA ALA A 547 -26.71 -27.96 -6.59
C ALA A 547 -26.64 -29.13 -5.58
N GLU A 548 -25.66 -29.12 -4.67
CA GLU A 548 -25.56 -30.11 -3.60
C GLU A 548 -26.73 -30.02 -2.63
N ALA A 549 -27.10 -28.80 -2.21
CA ALA A 549 -28.25 -28.57 -1.34
C ALA A 549 -29.57 -29.04 -1.98
N ILE A 550 -29.79 -28.74 -3.27
CA ILE A 550 -30.96 -29.21 -4.01
C ILE A 550 -30.95 -30.73 -4.17
N ARG A 551 -29.79 -31.32 -4.51
CA ARG A 551 -29.64 -32.77 -4.70
C ARG A 551 -29.92 -33.53 -3.41
N TRP A 552 -29.45 -33.03 -2.27
CA TRP A 552 -29.71 -33.65 -0.97
C TRP A 552 -31.21 -33.77 -0.70
N ARG A 553 -31.99 -32.74 -1.07
CA ARG A 553 -33.46 -32.74 -0.93
C ARG A 553 -34.19 -33.51 -2.04
N ALA A 554 -33.52 -33.89 -3.11
CA ALA A 554 -34.14 -34.53 -4.26
C ALA A 554 -34.48 -36.00 -3.96
N PRO A 555 -35.57 -36.55 -4.54
CA PRO A 555 -35.81 -37.98 -4.51
C PRO A 555 -34.62 -38.76 -5.09
N GLN A 556 -34.40 -39.98 -4.59
CA GLN A 556 -33.39 -40.87 -5.15
C GLN A 556 -33.61 -41.04 -6.66
N PRO A 557 -32.58 -40.78 -7.49
CA PRO A 557 -32.71 -40.92 -8.92
C PRO A 557 -32.96 -42.39 -9.29
N PRO A 558 -33.72 -42.67 -10.36
CA PRO A 558 -33.85 -44.03 -10.86
C PRO A 558 -32.48 -44.58 -11.26
N ALA A 559 -32.28 -45.89 -11.11
CA ALA A 559 -31.08 -46.55 -11.62
C ALA A 559 -30.97 -46.38 -13.14
N ILE A 560 -29.77 -46.05 -13.63
CA ILE A 560 -29.50 -46.00 -15.07
C ILE A 560 -29.26 -47.45 -15.54
N ASP A 561 -30.21 -47.99 -16.31
CA ASP A 561 -30.14 -49.34 -16.89
C ASP A 561 -30.36 -49.30 -18.41
N PRO A 562 -29.39 -49.79 -19.22
CA PRO A 562 -28.07 -50.28 -18.82
C PRO A 562 -27.17 -49.14 -18.31
N PRO A 563 -26.14 -49.44 -17.50
CA PRO A 563 -25.14 -48.44 -17.15
C PRO A 563 -24.54 -47.85 -18.43
N PRO A 564 -24.22 -46.53 -18.45
CA PRO A 564 -23.67 -45.91 -19.64
C PRO A 564 -22.36 -46.61 -20.03
N ASP A 565 -22.21 -46.89 -21.33
CA ASP A 565 -20.96 -47.42 -21.86
C ASP A 565 -19.81 -46.49 -21.46
N ALA A 566 -18.66 -47.07 -21.10
CA ALA A 566 -17.48 -46.29 -20.82
C ALA A 566 -17.16 -45.41 -22.05
N VAL A 567 -16.94 -44.12 -21.83
CA VAL A 567 -16.51 -43.22 -22.90
C VAL A 567 -15.08 -43.59 -23.28
N GLU A 568 -14.94 -44.51 -24.23
CA GLU A 568 -13.66 -44.81 -24.85
C GLU A 568 -13.28 -43.62 -25.74
N GLY A 569 -12.22 -42.91 -25.35
CA GLY A 569 -11.65 -41.86 -26.21
C GLY A 569 -11.31 -42.44 -27.58
N VAL A 570 -11.51 -41.66 -28.65
CA VAL A 570 -11.23 -42.08 -30.04
C VAL A 570 -9.74 -42.34 -30.34
N THR A 571 -8.87 -42.18 -29.35
CA THR A 571 -7.44 -42.49 -29.44
C THR A 571 -7.27 -43.99 -29.14
N PRO A 572 -6.83 -44.81 -30.12
CA PRO A 572 -6.49 -46.20 -29.86
C PRO A 572 -5.49 -46.27 -28.70
N ALA A 573 -5.67 -47.20 -27.77
CA ALA A 573 -4.82 -47.32 -26.57
C ALA A 573 -3.32 -47.36 -26.89
N GLU A 574 -2.94 -47.89 -28.06
CA GLU A 574 -1.57 -47.95 -28.59
C GLU A 574 -0.97 -46.59 -28.96
N LYS A 575 -1.81 -45.56 -29.14
CA LYS A 575 -1.45 -44.17 -29.46
C LYS A 575 -1.72 -43.20 -28.32
N ALA A 576 -2.21 -43.69 -27.18
CA ALA A 576 -2.34 -42.87 -26.00
C ALA A 576 -0.93 -42.41 -25.57
N PRO A 577 -0.68 -41.10 -25.40
CA PRO A 577 0.58 -40.66 -24.83
C PRO A 577 0.76 -41.31 -23.45
N PRO A 578 1.99 -41.71 -23.06
CA PRO A 578 2.23 -42.20 -21.72
C PRO A 578 1.73 -41.14 -20.72
N SER A 579 0.92 -41.58 -19.75
CA SER A 579 0.38 -40.71 -18.70
C SER A 579 1.52 -39.90 -18.08
N PRO A 580 1.44 -38.56 -18.05
CA PRO A 580 2.39 -37.73 -17.31
C PRO A 580 2.05 -37.62 -15.81
N TYR A 581 1.06 -38.39 -15.33
CA TYR A 581 0.68 -38.49 -13.92
C TYR A 581 0.90 -39.90 -13.41
#